data_AF-A0A916E142-F1
#
_entry.id   AF-A0A916E142-F1
#
_cell.length_a   1.000
_cell.length_b   1.000
_cell.length_c   1.000
_cell.angle_alpha   90.00
_cell.angle_beta   90.00
_cell.angle_gamma   90.00
#
_symmetry.space_group_name_H-M   'P 1'
#
loop_
_entity.id
_entity.type
_entity.pdbx_description
1 polymer ?
#
loop_
_entity_poly.entity_id
_entity_poly.type
_entity_poly.pdbx_seq_one_letter_code
_entity_poly.pdbx_strand_id
1 'polypeptide(L)'
;MYDIGCTMAKHLKNKLNETSLQLKAKDVWYAVSVFHAYAHEASCQCIYHPRKREGFGLTDGKWLERFWSYLERFTKTTRIMTPSHRKFILSLALDHFAETRIQKIGQTLIKQY
;
A
#
# COMPACT_ATOMS: atom_id res chain seq x y z
N MET A 1 -0.98 -5.02 -0.68
CA MET A 1 0.33 -4.88 -1.36
C MET A 1 1.35 -4.48 -0.30
N TYR A 2 2.47 -5.19 -0.25
CA TYR A 2 3.56 -4.95 0.72
C TYR A 2 4.88 -5.34 0.07
N ASP A 3 5.98 -4.76 0.52
CA ASP A 3 7.31 -5.07 -0.05
C ASP A 3 7.66 -6.55 0.11
N ILE A 4 7.23 -7.14 1.22
CA ILE A 4 7.36 -8.58 1.52
C ILE A 4 6.18 -9.43 0.99
N GLY A 5 5.38 -8.90 0.06
CA GLY A 5 4.14 -9.54 -0.41
C GLY A 5 4.35 -10.96 -0.95
N CYS A 6 5.47 -11.21 -1.63
CA CYS A 6 5.82 -12.54 -2.13
C CYS A 6 6.11 -13.55 -1.00
N THR A 7 6.81 -13.11 0.05
CA THR A 7 7.16 -13.95 1.20
C THR A 7 5.92 -14.26 2.03
N MET A 8 5.06 -13.27 2.20
CA MET A 8 3.77 -13.43 2.88
C MET A 8 2.88 -14.43 2.15
N ALA A 9 2.83 -14.37 0.81
CA ALA A 9 2.08 -15.33 -0.01
C ALA A 9 2.61 -16.77 0.16
N LYS A 10 3.94 -16.95 0.11
CA LYS A 10 4.59 -18.27 0.33
C LYS A 10 4.29 -18.80 1.74
N HIS A 11 4.43 -17.97 2.77
CA HIS A 11 4.21 -18.37 4.16
C HIS A 11 2.75 -18.76 4.43
N LEU A 12 1.80 -17.94 3.97
CA LEU A 12 0.38 -18.24 4.14
C LEU A 12 0.00 -19.52 3.40
N LYS A 13 0.44 -19.70 2.15
CA LYS A 13 0.20 -20.94 1.41
C LYS A 13 0.69 -22.17 2.19
N ASN A 14 1.86 -22.10 2.82
CA ASN A 14 2.39 -23.21 3.61
C ASN A 14 1.55 -23.48 4.87
N LYS A 15 1.23 -22.44 5.66
CA LYS A 15 0.41 -22.60 6.88
C LYS A 15 -1.03 -23.06 6.62
N LEU A 16 -1.60 -22.66 5.49
CA LEU A 16 -2.97 -23.03 5.12
C LEU A 16 -3.08 -24.46 4.60
N ASN A 17 -1.97 -25.05 4.15
CA ASN A 17 -1.93 -26.49 3.88
C ASN A 17 -1.98 -27.31 5.18
N GLU A 18 -1.60 -26.72 6.32
CA GLU A 18 -1.60 -27.36 7.65
C GLU A 18 -2.92 -27.17 8.42
N THR A 19 -3.86 -26.35 7.91
CA THR A 19 -5.12 -26.03 8.61
C THR A 19 -6.33 -26.13 7.68
N SER A 20 -7.51 -26.46 8.22
CA SER A 20 -8.78 -26.54 7.48
C SER A 20 -9.31 -25.19 6.97
N LEU A 21 -8.51 -24.12 7.04
CA LEU A 21 -8.86 -22.74 6.69
C LEU A 21 -8.65 -22.40 5.20
N GLN A 22 -8.47 -23.42 4.35
CA GLN A 22 -8.13 -23.31 2.93
C GLN A 22 -9.07 -22.40 2.12
N LEU A 23 -10.33 -22.26 2.56
CA LEU A 23 -11.37 -21.52 1.86
C LEU A 23 -11.18 -20.00 1.86
N LYS A 24 -10.47 -19.39 2.83
CA LYS A 24 -10.31 -17.92 2.90
C LYS A 24 -9.09 -17.38 2.14
N ALA A 25 -8.22 -18.25 1.65
CA ALA A 25 -6.92 -17.86 1.12
C ALA A 25 -6.87 -17.67 -0.38
N LYS A 26 -7.76 -18.34 -1.12
CA LYS A 26 -7.83 -18.24 -2.58
C LYS A 26 -8.26 -16.85 -3.05
N ASP A 27 -8.96 -16.11 -2.19
CA ASP A 27 -9.50 -14.78 -2.51
C ASP A 27 -8.54 -13.63 -2.17
N VAL A 28 -7.34 -13.92 -1.67
CA VAL A 28 -6.36 -12.90 -1.30
C VAL A 28 -5.33 -12.70 -2.41
N TRP A 29 -5.32 -11.49 -2.98
CA TRP A 29 -4.28 -11.10 -3.94
C TRP A 29 -3.06 -10.49 -3.26
N TYR A 30 -1.89 -11.03 -3.58
CA TYR A 30 -0.60 -10.53 -3.13
C TYR A 30 0.09 -9.80 -4.25
N ALA A 31 0.71 -8.67 -3.92
CA ALA A 31 1.55 -7.92 -4.84
C ALA A 31 2.64 -7.21 -4.05
N VAL A 32 3.76 -6.96 -4.73
CA VAL A 32 4.88 -6.13 -4.27
C VAL A 32 4.78 -4.80 -4.98
N SER A 33 5.10 -3.67 -4.34
CA SER A 33 5.07 -2.37 -5.03
C SER A 33 5.98 -2.36 -6.25
N VAL A 34 5.68 -1.54 -7.27
CA VAL A 34 6.36 -1.60 -8.59
C VAL A 34 7.88 -1.43 -8.43
N PHE A 35 8.31 -0.48 -7.60
CA PHE A 35 9.74 -0.25 -7.34
C PHE A 35 10.40 -1.44 -6.63
N HIS A 36 9.76 -1.97 -5.59
CA HIS A 36 10.31 -3.09 -4.81
C HIS A 36 10.28 -4.40 -5.60
N ALA A 37 9.34 -4.60 -6.53
CA ALA A 37 9.28 -5.80 -7.35
C ALA A 37 10.60 -6.04 -8.11
N TYR A 38 11.21 -5.00 -8.66
CA TYR A 38 12.50 -5.10 -9.38
C TYR A 38 13.68 -5.53 -8.49
N ALA A 39 13.59 -5.33 -7.18
CA ALA A 39 14.60 -5.79 -6.23
C ALA A 39 14.45 -7.28 -5.85
N HIS A 40 13.38 -7.94 -6.31
CA HIS A 40 13.12 -9.36 -6.02
C HIS A 40 13.57 -10.25 -7.18
N GLU A 41 13.65 -11.56 -6.91
CA GLU A 41 13.91 -12.59 -7.92
C GLU A 41 12.95 -12.51 -9.12
N ALA A 42 13.41 -12.93 -10.31
CA ALA A 42 12.65 -12.83 -11.55
C ALA A 42 11.27 -13.52 -11.47
N SER A 43 11.18 -14.65 -10.77
CA SER A 43 9.91 -15.34 -10.52
C SER A 43 8.93 -14.46 -9.74
N CYS A 44 9.41 -13.70 -8.75
CA CYS A 44 8.59 -12.76 -7.99
C CYS A 44 8.13 -11.58 -8.84
N GLN A 45 8.98 -11.07 -9.72
CA GLN A 45 8.61 -10.04 -10.69
C GLN A 45 7.50 -10.52 -11.63
N CYS A 46 7.57 -11.75 -12.14
CA CYS A 46 6.53 -12.26 -13.02
C CYS A 46 5.18 -12.47 -12.29
N ILE A 47 5.21 -12.92 -11.04
CA ILE A 47 4.01 -13.36 -10.31
C ILE A 47 3.37 -12.26 -9.47
N TYR A 48 4.16 -11.37 -8.85
CA TYR A 48 3.68 -10.40 -7.84
C TYR A 48 3.82 -8.94 -8.28
N HIS A 49 4.31 -8.66 -9.48
CA HIS A 49 4.38 -7.31 -10.00
C HIS A 49 2.96 -6.78 -10.30
N PRO A 50 2.57 -5.58 -9.82
CA PRO A 50 1.19 -5.08 -9.93
C PRO A 50 0.72 -4.94 -11.38
N ARG A 51 1.60 -4.48 -12.28
CA ARG A 51 1.31 -4.40 -13.73
C ARG A 51 1.12 -5.75 -14.43
N LYS A 52 1.41 -6.87 -13.77
CA LYS A 52 1.20 -8.24 -14.29
C LYS A 52 0.00 -8.91 -13.63
N ARG A 53 -0.68 -8.25 -12.69
CA ARG A 53 -1.86 -8.76 -11.99
C ARG A 53 -3.10 -7.94 -12.30
N GLU A 54 -4.18 -8.63 -12.61
CA GLU A 54 -5.50 -8.03 -12.73
C GLU A 54 -5.97 -7.43 -11.40
N GLY A 55 -6.79 -6.38 -11.46
CA GLY A 55 -7.36 -5.70 -10.29
C GLY A 55 -6.48 -4.62 -9.65
N PHE A 56 -5.19 -4.51 -10.03
CA PHE A 56 -4.30 -3.47 -9.49
C PHE A 56 -4.25 -2.18 -10.35
N GLY A 57 -4.66 -2.27 -11.61
CA GLY A 57 -4.66 -1.13 -12.53
C GLY A 57 -3.29 -0.46 -12.66
N LEU A 58 -3.27 0.87 -12.68
CA LEU A 58 -2.06 1.70 -12.76
C LEU A 58 -1.52 2.11 -11.38
N THR A 59 -1.80 1.34 -10.33
CA THR A 59 -1.20 1.61 -9.02
C THR A 59 0.27 1.21 -9.01
N ASP A 60 1.12 2.08 -8.48
CA ASP A 60 2.54 1.78 -8.26
C ASP A 60 2.81 1.13 -6.89
N GLY A 61 1.78 1.05 -6.04
CA GLY A 61 1.88 0.45 -4.72
C GLY A 61 2.43 1.36 -3.62
N LYS A 62 2.81 2.61 -3.93
CA LYS A 62 3.46 3.51 -2.97
C LYS A 62 2.51 4.46 -2.27
N TRP A 63 1.20 4.18 -2.31
CA TRP A 63 0.20 5.09 -1.74
C TRP A 63 0.40 5.28 -0.24
N LEU A 64 0.64 4.18 0.49
CA LEU A 64 0.83 4.20 1.95
C LEU A 64 2.10 4.96 2.35
N GLU A 65 3.21 4.77 1.63
CA GLU A 65 4.47 5.50 1.86
C GLU A 65 4.29 7.01 1.68
N ARG A 66 3.64 7.43 0.59
CA ARG A 66 3.35 8.86 0.32
C ARG A 66 2.44 9.45 1.39
N PHE A 67 1.48 8.66 1.85
CA PHE A 67 0.55 9.05 2.90
C PHE A 67 1.28 9.23 4.24
N TRP A 68 2.16 8.31 4.62
CA TRP A 68 2.96 8.42 5.83
C TRP A 68 3.94 9.60 5.77
N SER A 69 4.61 9.81 4.64
CA SER A 69 5.48 10.98 4.44
C SER A 69 4.72 12.30 4.55
N TYR A 70 3.47 12.35 4.07
CA TYR A 70 2.62 13.52 4.27
C TYR A 70 2.30 13.72 5.76
N LEU A 71 1.89 12.67 6.47
CA LEU A 71 1.51 12.74 7.88
C LEU A 71 2.67 12.97 8.85
N GLU A 72 3.90 12.59 8.47
CA GLU A 72 5.10 12.71 9.29
C GLU A 72 5.28 14.11 9.87
N ARG A 73 4.99 15.16 9.08
CA ARG A 73 5.09 16.56 9.50
C ARG A 73 4.20 16.92 10.70
N PHE A 74 3.09 16.20 10.90
CA PHE A 74 2.14 16.44 11.99
C PHE A 74 2.55 15.73 13.29
N THR A 75 3.49 14.79 13.25
CA THR A 75 3.88 13.99 14.42
C THR A 75 4.39 14.85 15.57
N LYS A 76 5.27 15.83 15.29
CA LYS A 76 5.86 16.72 16.30
C LYS A 76 4.79 17.59 16.96
N THR A 77 3.94 18.24 16.15
CA THR A 77 2.92 19.18 16.63
C THR A 77 1.80 18.47 17.38
N THR A 78 1.37 17.31 16.91
CA THR A 78 0.26 16.56 17.53
C THR A 78 0.67 15.77 18.78
N ARG A 79 1.98 15.64 19.06
CA ARG A 79 2.48 14.86 20.20
C ARG A 79 2.05 15.41 21.56
N ILE A 80 1.94 16.73 21.68
CA ILE A 80 1.59 17.42 22.94
C ILE A 80 0.11 17.77 23.04
N MET A 81 -0.68 17.44 22.01
CA MET A 81 -2.10 17.72 21.97
C MET A 81 -2.89 16.70 22.81
N THR A 82 -4.06 17.13 23.29
CA THR A 82 -5.04 16.18 23.84
C THR A 82 -5.45 15.16 22.75
N PRO A 83 -5.85 13.94 23.12
CA PRO A 83 -6.26 12.92 22.15
C PRO A 83 -7.33 13.41 21.17
N SER A 84 -8.31 14.19 21.65
CA SER A 84 -9.38 14.77 20.83
C SER A 84 -8.86 15.76 19.79
N HIS A 85 -8.00 16.70 20.21
CA HIS A 85 -7.40 17.67 19.28
C HIS A 85 -6.47 16.99 18.28
N ARG A 86 -5.67 16.00 18.72
CA ARG A 86 -4.84 15.20 17.82
C ARG A 86 -5.67 14.50 16.75
N LYS A 87 -6.78 13.87 17.14
CA LYS A 87 -7.69 13.20 16.19
C LYS A 87 -8.26 14.20 15.19
N PHE A 88 -8.75 15.35 15.67
CA PHE A 88 -9.32 16.39 14.82
C PHE A 88 -8.32 16.92 13.78
N ILE A 89 -7.10 17.28 14.22
CA ILE A 89 -6.05 17.80 13.32
C ILE A 89 -5.62 16.75 12.30
N LEU A 90 -5.46 15.49 12.74
CA LEU A 90 -5.13 14.42 11.80
C LEU A 90 -6.27 14.23 10.79
N SER A 91 -7.53 14.20 11.21
CA SER A 91 -8.68 14.11 10.29
C SER A 91 -8.67 15.22 9.24
N LEU A 92 -8.47 16.48 9.64
CA LEU A 92 -8.36 17.59 8.68
C LEU A 92 -7.20 17.40 7.69
N ALA A 93 -6.05 16.90 8.16
CA ALA A 93 -4.92 16.60 7.30
C ALA A 93 -5.25 15.47 6.29
N LEU A 94 -6.01 14.45 6.72
CA LEU A 94 -6.46 13.36 5.85
C LEU A 94 -7.37 13.88 4.74
N ASP A 95 -8.35 14.70 5.09
CA ASP A 95 -9.31 15.27 4.13
C ASP A 95 -8.59 16.12 3.10
N HIS A 96 -7.71 17.02 3.56
CA HIS A 96 -6.89 17.84 2.68
C HIS A 96 -5.97 17.03 1.76
N PHE A 97 -5.36 15.95 2.27
CA PHE A 97 -4.55 15.05 1.47
C PHE A 97 -5.37 14.37 0.37
N ALA A 98 -6.56 13.87 0.69
CA ALA A 98 -7.44 13.22 -0.26
C ALA A 98 -7.88 14.18 -1.38
N GLU A 99 -8.36 15.38 -1.02
CA GLU A 99 -8.77 16.41 -1.98
C GLU A 99 -7.63 16.80 -2.92
N THR A 100 -6.45 17.09 -2.37
CA THR A 100 -5.28 17.47 -3.15
C THR A 100 -4.87 16.37 -4.14
N ARG A 101 -5.01 15.09 -3.76
CA ARG A 101 -4.67 13.96 -4.61
C ARG A 101 -5.67 13.77 -5.75
N ILE A 102 -6.95 13.96 -5.48
CA ILE A 102 -8.00 13.93 -6.51
C ILE A 102 -7.74 15.05 -7.53
N GLN A 103 -7.49 16.28 -7.07
CA GLN A 103 -7.21 17.41 -7.95
C GLN A 103 -5.95 17.21 -8.81
N LYS A 104 -4.93 16.53 -8.28
CA LYS A 104 -3.65 16.30 -8.98
C LYS A 104 -3.56 14.96 -9.69
N ILE A 105 -4.64 14.18 -9.79
CA ILE A 105 -4.59 12.81 -10.31
C ILE A 105 -4.13 12.78 -11.77
N GLY A 106 -4.65 13.65 -12.62
CA GLY A 106 -4.28 13.71 -14.04
C GLY A 106 -2.79 14.03 -14.25
N GLN A 107 -2.27 15.04 -13.56
CA GLN A 107 -0.85 15.39 -13.59
C GLN A 107 0.04 14.26 -13.07
N THR A 108 -0.43 13.52 -12.07
CA THR A 108 0.30 12.39 -11.49
C THR A 108 0.39 11.22 -12.47
N LEU A 109 -0.70 10.92 -13.18
CA LEU A 109 -0.72 9.86 -14.19
C LEU A 109 0.23 10.18 -15.34
N ILE A 110 0.20 11.40 -15.89
CA ILE A 110 1.11 11.85 -16.97
C ILE A 110 2.59 11.77 -16.57
N LYS A 111 2.92 11.98 -15.29
CA LYS A 111 4.31 11.91 -14.82
C LYS A 111 4.80 10.48 -14.58
N GLN A 112 3.90 9.52 -14.38
CA GLN A 112 4.24 8.15 -13.97
C GLN A 112 4.14 7.14 -15.11
N TYR A 113 3.44 7.49 -16.18
CA TYR A 113 3.13 6.66 -17.34
C TYR A 113 3.32 7.46 -18.61
#